data_AF-A0A7R9YTN5-F1
#
_entry.id   AF-A0A7R9YTN5-F1
#
_cell.length_a   1.000
_cell.length_b   1.000
_cell.length_c   1.000
_cell.angle_alpha   90.00
_cell.angle_beta   90.00
_cell.angle_gamma   90.00
#
_symmetry.space_group_name_H-M   'P 1'
#
loop_
_entity.id
_entity.type
_entity.pdbx_description
1 polymer ?
#
loop_
_entity_poly.entity_id
_entity_poly.type
_entity_poly.pdbx_seq_one_letter_code
_entity_poly.pdbx_strand_id
1 'polypeptide(L)'
;MDFHYIVDKLNDAPFQYGLSLLSLSEKSSQELLQLLSDVFSKISPRHQHINVSKEDPDQTADRLVKFLKIVKYKPPASVDPATFRAYLATGDKDTIFQILKWVVPQPQELQKRAFVGHYLSFPDMPEEFNYDADIMELKEEIKMLQSQFIEVHRSSEGVKSLNKDTAAMKKRIKSLEEEKERLNDKVAKAKSQVDKVADRANYMDVCSELRKEQDEEVSLSTQLLEQKKKLEKAEAMHAKAATRVRDLQTSYQEGSAGKLLETLTEEVNSMRAMVGERYPRELEKRQKRVQALQEALSGAVNTEVDLQRLQHQANALHTQIQEVQERRAQSDKQRAGDKKFMQLRQAQQMATMASRKKSDLNAKLERLQEKKATLTSQYEKLTASDGSVAVVSEEEWRAKYESMKAALPAYKKMKKELGDIEAEVFVLAYTEELLVEQESALNRSLERTARKQGVAGFTDIANDLEKVSEQKSVIDEAKGMTLQEISRTVEEINGSIADRKVRGLC
;
A
#
# COMPACT_ATOMS: atom_id res chain seq x y z
N MET A 1 19.16 6.68 -42.84
CA MET A 1 18.90 7.13 -41.45
C MET A 1 19.93 8.13 -40.94
N ASP A 2 21.18 8.11 -41.42
CA ASP A 2 22.29 8.85 -40.79
C ASP A 2 22.30 10.37 -41.05
N PHE A 3 21.81 10.82 -42.20
CA PHE A 3 21.89 12.23 -42.60
C PHE A 3 20.96 13.14 -41.77
N HIS A 4 19.77 12.64 -41.42
CA HIS A 4 18.82 13.34 -40.55
C HIS A 4 19.41 13.55 -39.15
N TYR A 5 20.10 12.54 -38.63
CA TYR A 5 20.72 12.60 -37.31
C TYR A 5 21.85 13.64 -37.23
N ILE A 6 22.65 13.78 -38.29
CA ILE A 6 23.69 14.82 -38.38
C ILE A 6 23.04 16.22 -38.39
N VAL A 7 21.98 16.42 -39.19
CA VAL A 7 21.25 17.70 -39.25
C VAL A 7 20.65 18.08 -37.90
N ASP A 8 19.96 17.16 -37.25
CA ASP A 8 19.36 17.38 -35.93
C ASP A 8 20.44 17.81 -34.92
N LYS A 9 21.56 17.10 -34.88
CA LYS A 9 22.64 17.36 -33.93
C LYS A 9 23.43 18.64 -34.23
N LEU A 10 23.53 19.05 -35.49
CA LEU A 10 24.10 20.35 -35.88
C LEU A 10 23.19 21.53 -35.53
N ASN A 11 21.88 21.28 -35.38
CA ASN A 11 20.91 22.30 -34.97
C ASN A 11 20.77 22.40 -33.45
N ASP A 12 21.09 21.33 -32.71
CA ASP A 12 21.18 21.33 -31.26
C ASP A 12 22.34 22.21 -30.74
N ALA A 13 22.27 22.61 -29.46
CA ALA A 13 23.40 23.22 -28.76
C ALA A 13 24.56 22.21 -28.64
N PRO A 14 25.83 22.60 -28.89
CA PRO A 14 26.38 23.96 -28.94
C PRO A 14 26.51 24.59 -30.35
N PHE A 15 25.99 23.95 -31.39
CA PHE A 15 26.30 24.30 -32.79
C PHE A 15 25.31 25.29 -33.42
N GLN A 16 24.00 25.04 -33.28
CA GLN A 16 22.91 25.95 -33.67
C GLN A 16 22.99 26.49 -35.12
N TYR A 17 23.29 25.63 -36.11
CA TYR A 17 23.46 26.07 -37.51
C TYR A 17 22.14 26.28 -38.29
N GLY A 18 21.00 25.79 -37.79
CA GLY A 18 19.68 25.99 -38.44
C GLY A 18 19.57 25.35 -39.84
N LEU A 19 20.26 24.24 -40.08
CA LEU A 19 20.32 23.56 -41.38
C LEU A 19 19.08 22.70 -41.63
N SER A 20 18.61 22.68 -42.87
CA SER A 20 17.65 21.70 -43.39
C SER A 20 18.36 20.54 -44.08
N LEU A 21 17.69 19.40 -44.25
CA LEU A 21 18.24 18.23 -44.94
C LEU A 21 18.72 18.58 -46.37
N LEU A 22 17.93 19.38 -47.09
CA LEU A 22 18.25 19.84 -48.44
C LEU A 22 19.49 20.74 -48.44
N SER A 23 19.54 21.70 -47.50
CA SER A 23 20.66 22.65 -47.40
C SER A 23 22.00 22.00 -47.03
N LEU A 24 21.99 20.83 -46.38
CA LEU A 24 23.20 20.07 -46.08
C LEU A 24 23.62 19.19 -47.29
N SER A 25 22.66 18.60 -48.01
CA SER A 25 22.96 17.76 -49.18
C SER A 25 23.49 18.54 -50.38
N GLU A 26 23.05 19.79 -50.53
CA GLU A 26 23.47 20.68 -51.62
C GLU A 26 24.86 21.29 -51.41
N LYS A 27 25.46 21.13 -50.23
CA LYS A 27 26.77 21.71 -49.95
C LYS A 27 27.86 21.16 -50.86
N SER A 28 28.71 22.06 -51.35
CA SER A 28 29.91 21.71 -52.10
C SER A 28 30.98 21.11 -51.18
N SER A 29 31.99 20.43 -51.75
CA SER A 29 33.10 19.87 -50.98
C SER A 29 33.84 20.91 -50.13
N GLN A 30 34.02 22.13 -50.65
CA GLN A 30 34.63 23.24 -49.89
C GLN A 30 33.73 23.73 -48.75
N GLU A 31 32.42 23.82 -48.97
CA GLU A 31 31.47 24.21 -47.93
C GLU A 31 31.36 23.17 -46.82
N LEU A 32 31.49 21.88 -47.15
CA LEU A 32 31.52 20.78 -46.18
C LEU A 32 32.81 20.80 -45.34
N LEU A 33 33.96 21.11 -45.96
CA LEU A 33 35.22 21.31 -45.23
C LEU A 33 35.14 22.53 -44.31
N GLN A 34 34.53 23.63 -44.76
CA GLN A 34 34.29 24.79 -43.92
C GLN A 34 33.39 24.44 -42.73
N LEU A 35 32.28 23.75 -42.97
CA LEU A 35 31.37 23.30 -41.92
C LEU A 35 32.10 22.43 -40.88
N LEU A 36 32.95 21.50 -41.33
CA LEU A 36 33.75 20.66 -40.44
C LEU A 36 34.75 21.48 -39.61
N SER A 37 35.44 22.43 -40.24
CA SER A 37 36.36 23.37 -39.58
C SER A 37 35.64 24.23 -38.52
N ASP A 38 34.44 24.71 -38.83
CA ASP A 38 33.63 25.50 -37.91
C ASP A 38 33.15 24.67 -36.71
N VAL A 39 32.72 23.42 -36.96
CA VAL A 39 32.36 22.45 -35.92
C VAL A 39 33.54 22.20 -34.98
N PHE A 40 34.75 22.01 -35.50
CA PHE A 40 35.96 21.86 -34.66
C PHE A 40 36.28 23.12 -33.85
N SER A 41 36.09 24.30 -34.44
CA SER A 41 36.27 25.58 -33.77
C SER A 41 35.27 25.78 -32.62
N LYS A 42 34.04 25.26 -32.76
CA LYS A 42 33.03 25.26 -31.69
C LYS A 42 33.34 24.26 -30.58
N ILE A 43 33.98 23.13 -30.89
CA ILE A 43 34.37 22.12 -29.91
C ILE A 43 35.61 22.55 -29.12
N SER A 44 36.57 23.19 -29.77
CA SER A 44 37.80 23.67 -29.13
C SER A 44 38.05 25.14 -29.47
N PRO A 45 37.96 26.06 -28.49
CA PRO A 45 38.24 27.48 -28.70
C PRO A 45 39.67 27.77 -29.18
N ARG A 46 40.60 26.82 -29.01
CA ARG A 46 41.98 26.93 -29.48
C ARG A 46 42.18 26.39 -30.90
N HIS A 47 41.19 25.71 -31.47
CA HIS A 47 41.16 25.44 -32.91
C HIS A 47 40.76 26.74 -33.61
N GLN A 48 41.68 27.32 -34.37
CA GLN A 48 41.43 28.60 -35.01
C GLN A 48 40.30 28.47 -36.03
N HIS A 49 39.35 29.39 -35.96
CA HIS A 49 38.32 29.54 -36.97
C HIS A 49 38.97 30.13 -38.23
N ILE A 50 39.33 29.26 -39.17
CA ILE A 50 39.96 29.63 -40.43
C ILE A 50 38.98 29.41 -41.56
N ASN A 51 38.97 30.35 -42.52
CA ASN A 51 38.26 30.20 -43.77
C ASN A 51 39.10 29.32 -44.70
N VAL A 52 38.60 28.12 -44.99
CA VAL A 52 39.26 27.07 -45.77
C VAL A 52 39.59 27.54 -47.18
N SER A 53 38.85 28.49 -47.77
CA SER A 53 39.15 29.05 -49.09
C SER A 53 40.45 29.87 -49.15
N LYS A 54 41.03 30.22 -47.98
CA LYS A 54 42.29 30.98 -47.88
C LYS A 54 43.49 30.12 -47.50
N GLU A 55 43.27 28.84 -47.21
CA GLU A 55 44.34 27.87 -46.90
C GLU A 55 44.59 26.96 -48.10
N ASP A 56 45.83 26.48 -48.20
CA ASP A 56 46.14 25.41 -49.13
C ASP A 56 45.38 24.12 -48.73
N PRO A 57 44.85 23.33 -49.68
CA PRO A 57 44.10 22.11 -49.37
C PRO A 57 44.89 21.10 -48.53
N ASP A 58 46.20 20.97 -48.74
CA ASP A 58 47.05 20.06 -47.96
C ASP A 58 47.26 20.58 -46.54
N GLN A 59 47.43 21.89 -46.37
CA GLN A 59 47.54 22.53 -45.05
C GLN A 59 46.23 22.39 -44.26
N THR A 60 45.09 22.55 -44.92
CA THR A 60 43.76 22.33 -44.33
C THR A 60 43.62 20.88 -43.87
N ALA A 61 43.96 19.92 -44.73
CA ALA A 61 43.89 18.50 -44.40
C ALA A 61 44.78 18.16 -43.20
N ASP A 62 46.02 18.65 -43.16
CA ASP A 62 46.94 18.43 -42.03
C ASP A 62 46.41 19.02 -40.72
N ARG A 63 45.81 20.21 -40.77
CA ARG A 63 45.17 20.86 -39.60
C ARG A 63 43.99 20.05 -39.08
N LEU A 64 43.11 19.58 -39.96
CA LEU A 64 41.95 18.77 -39.58
C LEU A 64 42.37 17.40 -39.04
N VAL A 65 43.36 16.74 -39.69
CA VAL A 65 43.92 15.45 -39.23
C VAL A 65 44.59 15.59 -37.87
N LYS A 66 45.36 16.66 -37.63
CA LYS A 66 45.96 16.93 -36.30
C LYS A 66 44.90 17.03 -35.22
N PHE A 67 43.81 17.76 -35.48
CA PHE A 67 42.70 17.85 -34.52
C PHE A 67 42.02 16.49 -34.28
N LEU A 68 41.73 15.74 -35.35
CA LEU A 68 41.14 14.40 -35.27
C LEU A 68 42.01 13.44 -34.44
N LYS A 69 43.34 13.51 -34.56
CA LYS A 69 44.28 12.75 -33.73
C LYS A 69 44.19 13.13 -32.25
N ILE A 70 44.08 14.42 -31.93
CA ILE A 70 43.94 14.91 -30.54
C ILE A 70 42.66 14.36 -29.90
N VAL A 71 41.54 14.41 -30.61
CA VAL A 71 40.25 13.90 -30.10
C VAL A 71 40.13 12.36 -30.17
N LYS A 72 41.18 11.68 -30.66
CA LYS A 72 41.29 10.22 -30.82
C LYS A 72 40.25 9.63 -31.77
N TYR A 73 39.93 10.35 -32.84
CA TYR A 73 39.16 9.78 -33.95
C TYR A 73 39.97 8.68 -34.65
N LYS A 74 39.31 7.57 -34.97
CA LYS A 74 39.90 6.45 -35.72
C LYS A 74 39.24 6.39 -37.09
N PRO A 75 39.96 6.67 -38.19
CA PRO A 75 39.47 6.44 -39.53
C PRO A 75 39.07 4.96 -39.75
N PRO A 76 38.22 4.66 -40.74
CA PRO A 76 37.87 3.28 -41.09
C PRO A 76 39.12 2.44 -41.38
N ALA A 77 39.17 1.20 -40.87
CA ALA A 77 40.34 0.32 -41.00
C ALA A 77 40.69 -0.05 -42.46
N SER A 78 39.76 0.19 -43.39
CA SER A 78 39.93 -0.04 -44.82
C SER A 78 40.70 1.08 -45.55
N VAL A 79 40.98 2.21 -44.89
CA VAL A 79 41.63 3.38 -45.50
C VAL A 79 42.96 3.64 -44.81
N ASP A 80 44.05 3.67 -45.59
CA ASP A 80 45.37 3.99 -45.08
C ASP A 80 45.49 5.51 -44.73
N PRO A 81 46.41 5.90 -43.83
CA PRO A 81 46.53 7.29 -43.39
C PRO A 81 46.83 8.30 -44.50
N ALA A 82 47.55 7.90 -45.55
CA ALA A 82 47.89 8.79 -46.66
C ALA A 82 46.67 9.04 -47.55
N THR A 83 45.91 7.98 -47.86
CA THR A 83 44.65 8.09 -48.59
C THR A 83 43.59 8.87 -47.80
N PHE A 84 43.50 8.68 -46.48
CA PHE A 84 42.59 9.47 -45.63
C PHE A 84 42.93 10.97 -45.66
N ARG A 85 44.23 11.32 -45.64
CA ARG A 85 44.68 12.71 -45.82
C ARG A 85 44.28 13.25 -47.19
N ALA A 86 44.47 12.48 -48.25
CA ALA A 86 44.09 12.88 -49.60
C ALA A 86 42.57 13.14 -49.73
N TYR A 87 41.73 12.29 -49.15
CA TYR A 87 40.26 12.48 -49.13
C TYR A 87 39.83 13.74 -48.37
N LEU A 88 40.54 14.12 -47.31
CA LEU A 88 40.31 15.39 -46.63
C LEU A 88 40.79 16.59 -47.44
N ALA A 89 41.90 16.47 -48.17
CA ALA A 89 42.39 17.54 -49.04
C ALA A 89 41.45 17.81 -50.22
N THR A 90 40.83 16.77 -50.79
CA THR A 90 39.85 16.91 -51.88
C THR A 90 38.43 17.24 -51.40
N GLY A 91 38.15 17.12 -50.10
CA GLY A 91 36.83 17.35 -49.53
C GLY A 91 35.81 16.28 -49.94
N ASP A 92 36.21 15.01 -49.87
CA ASP A 92 35.34 13.87 -50.15
C ASP A 92 34.11 13.86 -49.23
N LYS A 93 32.92 13.80 -49.84
CA LYS A 93 31.65 13.95 -49.12
C LYS A 93 31.44 12.82 -48.11
N ASP A 94 31.72 11.58 -48.51
CA ASP A 94 31.50 10.41 -47.67
C ASP A 94 32.41 10.43 -46.44
N THR A 95 33.68 10.78 -46.63
CA THR A 95 34.66 10.93 -45.55
C THR A 95 34.23 12.02 -44.55
N ILE A 96 33.79 13.19 -45.03
CA ILE A 96 33.34 14.28 -44.16
C ILE A 96 32.07 13.89 -43.37
N PHE A 97 31.09 13.24 -44.01
CA PHE A 97 29.89 12.79 -43.31
C PHE A 97 30.18 11.72 -42.26
N GLN A 98 31.13 10.82 -42.51
CA GLN A 98 31.58 9.85 -41.50
C GLN A 98 32.19 10.55 -40.27
N ILE A 99 33.00 11.58 -40.50
CA ILE A 99 33.59 12.39 -39.42
C ILE A 99 32.49 13.13 -38.66
N LEU A 100 31.60 13.86 -39.35
CA LEU A 100 30.50 14.58 -38.71
C LEU A 100 29.58 13.65 -37.91
N LYS A 101 29.28 12.45 -38.43
CA LYS A 101 28.50 11.44 -37.73
C LYS A 101 29.12 11.05 -36.39
N TRP A 102 30.45 11.04 -36.29
CA TRP A 102 31.14 10.71 -35.03
C TRP A 102 31.34 11.93 -34.12
N VAL A 103 31.54 13.11 -34.71
CA VAL A 103 31.91 14.32 -33.97
C VAL A 103 30.70 14.98 -33.33
N VAL A 104 29.65 15.22 -34.12
CA VAL A 104 28.50 16.05 -33.71
C VAL A 104 27.69 15.44 -32.55
N PRO A 105 27.55 14.11 -32.37
CA PRO A 105 26.74 13.56 -31.27
C PRO A 105 27.31 13.75 -29.86
N GLN A 106 28.61 14.02 -29.74
CA GLN A 106 29.34 13.99 -28.47
C GLN A 106 30.19 15.25 -28.22
N PRO A 107 29.61 16.47 -28.34
CA PRO A 107 30.38 17.70 -28.29
C PRO A 107 31.03 17.95 -26.93
N GLN A 108 30.36 17.59 -25.83
CA GLN A 108 30.90 17.78 -24.46
C GLN A 108 32.12 16.88 -24.20
N GLU A 109 32.08 15.64 -24.66
CA GLU A 109 33.20 14.72 -24.52
C GLU A 109 34.39 15.17 -25.37
N LEU A 110 34.14 15.58 -26.61
CA LEU A 110 35.19 16.06 -27.50
C LEU A 110 35.78 17.39 -27.04
N GLN A 111 35.00 18.27 -26.43
CA GLN A 111 35.51 19.50 -25.81
C GLN A 111 36.50 19.17 -24.68
N LYS A 112 36.14 18.20 -23.81
CA LYS A 112 37.02 17.72 -22.74
C LYS A 112 38.28 17.04 -23.30
N ARG A 113 38.15 16.19 -24.32
CA ARG A 113 39.28 15.53 -24.98
C ARG A 113 40.20 16.51 -25.71
N ALA A 114 39.64 17.51 -26.38
CA ALA A 114 40.41 18.55 -27.05
C ALA A 114 41.17 19.42 -26.04
N PHE A 115 40.53 19.76 -24.92
CA PHE A 115 41.17 20.50 -23.82
C PHE A 115 42.33 19.69 -23.21
N VAL A 116 42.08 18.47 -22.77
CA VAL A 116 43.11 17.61 -22.15
C VAL A 116 44.20 17.24 -23.15
N GLY A 117 43.81 16.83 -24.37
CA GLY A 117 44.72 16.39 -25.41
C GLY A 117 45.68 17.49 -25.86
N HIS A 118 45.28 18.77 -25.81
CA HIS A 118 46.19 19.88 -26.08
C HIS A 118 47.34 19.95 -25.06
N TYR A 119 47.06 19.87 -23.77
CA TYR A 119 48.08 19.94 -22.71
C TYR A 119 48.89 18.65 -22.55
N LEU A 120 48.38 17.52 -23.04
CA LEU A 120 49.07 16.23 -23.03
C LEU A 120 49.82 15.91 -24.34
N SER A 121 49.70 16.73 -25.38
CA SER A 121 50.43 16.51 -26.63
C SER A 121 51.78 17.20 -26.58
N PHE A 122 52.85 16.46 -26.91
CA PHE A 122 54.15 17.05 -27.15
C PHE A 122 54.19 17.68 -28.56
N PRO A 123 54.89 18.81 -28.74
CA PRO A 123 55.19 19.32 -30.07
C PRO A 123 56.03 18.31 -30.85
N ASP A 124 55.80 18.23 -32.16
CA ASP A 124 56.58 17.37 -33.06
C ASP A 124 58.02 17.89 -33.10
N MET A 125 58.97 17.07 -32.65
CA MET A 125 60.37 17.46 -32.43
C MET A 125 61.27 16.66 -33.36
N PRO A 126 62.20 17.29 -34.11
CA PRO A 126 63.17 16.57 -34.93
C PRO A 126 63.98 15.56 -34.10
N GLU A 127 64.26 14.39 -34.68
CA GLU A 127 64.92 13.28 -33.96
C GLU A 127 66.31 13.64 -33.44
N GLU A 128 66.97 14.63 -34.05
CA GLU A 128 68.26 15.19 -33.65
C GLU A 128 68.25 15.76 -32.22
N PHE A 129 67.12 16.31 -31.77
CA PHE A 129 66.97 16.94 -30.46
C PHE A 129 66.50 15.97 -29.37
N ASN A 130 66.29 14.68 -29.69
CA ASN A 130 65.85 13.70 -28.71
C ASN A 130 66.94 13.28 -27.73
N TYR A 131 68.21 13.46 -28.09
CA TYR A 131 69.37 13.03 -27.30
C TYR A 131 70.09 14.17 -26.56
N ASP A 132 69.58 15.40 -26.69
CA ASP A 132 70.10 16.57 -25.97
C ASP A 132 69.70 16.49 -24.49
N ALA A 133 70.68 16.63 -23.59
CA ALA A 133 70.50 16.47 -22.15
C ALA A 133 69.54 17.50 -21.54
N ASP A 134 69.61 18.76 -21.97
CA ASP A 134 68.77 19.84 -21.45
C ASP A 134 67.31 19.64 -21.90
N ILE A 135 67.11 19.17 -23.14
CA ILE A 135 65.80 18.85 -23.69
C ILE A 135 65.20 17.62 -23.01
N MET A 136 66.01 16.62 -22.66
CA MET A 136 65.57 15.45 -21.89
C MET A 136 65.12 15.83 -20.49
N GLU A 137 65.83 16.71 -19.79
CA GLU A 137 65.43 17.22 -18.47
C GLU A 137 64.10 17.97 -18.53
N LEU A 138 63.95 18.89 -19.50
CA LEU A 138 62.70 19.63 -19.71
C LEU A 138 61.52 18.71 -20.08
N LYS A 139 61.76 17.65 -20.88
CA LYS A 139 60.73 16.64 -21.19
C LYS A 139 60.24 15.93 -19.94
N GLU A 140 61.15 15.61 -19.01
CA GLU A 140 60.79 14.96 -17.75
C GLU A 140 60.01 15.91 -16.82
N GLU A 141 60.42 17.18 -16.75
CA GLU A 141 59.67 18.21 -16.01
C GLU A 141 58.24 18.39 -16.57
N ILE A 142 58.09 18.45 -17.91
CA ILE A 142 56.79 18.53 -18.57
C ILE A 142 55.93 17.29 -18.22
N LYS A 143 56.50 16.08 -18.24
CA LYS A 143 55.76 14.86 -17.85
C LYS A 143 55.30 14.90 -16.39
N MET A 144 56.13 15.40 -15.48
CA MET A 144 55.74 15.59 -14.08
C MET A 144 54.56 16.56 -13.97
N LEU A 145 54.63 17.72 -14.65
CA LEU A 145 53.54 18.70 -14.66
C LEU A 145 52.27 18.17 -15.33
N GLN A 146 52.39 17.40 -16.41
CA GLN A 146 51.26 16.72 -17.05
C GLN A 146 50.58 15.72 -16.09
N SER A 147 51.36 15.01 -15.29
CA SER A 147 50.82 14.06 -14.29
C SER A 147 50.05 14.79 -13.19
N GLN A 148 50.58 15.90 -12.67
CA GLN A 148 49.88 16.77 -11.72
C GLN A 148 48.60 17.36 -12.34
N PHE A 149 48.66 17.81 -13.60
CA PHE A 149 47.49 18.32 -14.32
C PHE A 149 46.37 17.26 -14.41
N ILE A 150 46.71 16.01 -14.73
CA ILE A 150 45.72 14.92 -14.81
C ILE A 150 45.02 14.72 -13.47
N GLU A 151 45.78 14.71 -12.36
CA GLU A 151 45.23 14.53 -11.01
C GLU A 151 44.30 15.67 -10.62
N VAL A 152 44.75 16.92 -10.76
CA VAL A 152 43.98 18.12 -10.43
C VAL A 152 42.72 18.22 -11.28
N HIS A 153 42.84 17.98 -12.59
CA HIS A 153 41.70 18.02 -13.50
C HIS A 153 40.67 16.94 -13.17
N ARG A 154 41.11 15.72 -12.82
CA ARG A 154 40.23 14.62 -12.38
C ARG A 154 39.48 14.99 -11.09
N SER A 155 40.16 15.56 -10.10
CA SER A 155 39.54 16.02 -8.86
C SER A 155 38.51 17.12 -9.10
N SER A 156 38.86 18.15 -9.88
CA SER A 156 37.96 19.23 -10.27
C SER A 156 36.69 18.72 -10.99
N GLU A 157 36.84 17.79 -11.92
CA GLU A 157 35.69 17.17 -12.61
C GLU A 157 34.79 16.39 -11.65
N GLY A 158 35.36 15.69 -10.67
CA GLY A 158 34.62 15.03 -9.60
C GLY A 158 33.75 16.02 -8.82
N VAL A 159 34.33 17.15 -8.39
CA VAL A 159 33.61 18.21 -7.66
C VAL A 159 32.53 18.88 -8.52
N LYS A 160 32.80 19.17 -9.80
CA LYS A 160 31.80 19.73 -10.72
C LYS A 160 30.61 18.80 -10.93
N SER A 161 30.84 17.50 -10.97
CA SER A 161 29.77 16.52 -11.13
C SER A 161 28.77 16.54 -9.97
N LEU A 162 29.24 16.74 -8.73
CA LEU A 162 28.42 16.83 -7.52
C LEU A 162 27.63 18.15 -7.45
N ASN A 163 28.15 19.22 -8.05
CA ASN A 163 27.58 20.57 -7.93
C ASN A 163 26.51 20.91 -8.99
N LYS A 164 26.16 19.99 -9.90
CA LYS A 164 25.16 20.24 -10.96
C LYS A 164 23.78 20.62 -10.42
N ASP A 165 23.42 20.14 -9.23
CA ASP A 165 22.10 20.40 -8.63
C ASP A 165 22.02 21.72 -7.85
N THR A 166 23.13 22.43 -7.68
CA THR A 166 23.16 23.67 -6.86
C THR A 166 22.29 24.78 -7.45
N ALA A 167 22.20 24.89 -8.77
CA ALA A 167 21.36 25.91 -9.42
C ALA A 167 19.86 25.61 -9.24
N ALA A 168 19.45 24.35 -9.37
CA ALA A 168 18.08 23.92 -9.14
C ALA A 168 17.68 24.09 -7.66
N MET A 169 18.59 23.74 -6.74
CA MET A 169 18.41 23.97 -5.31
C MET A 169 18.28 25.45 -4.97
N LYS A 170 19.14 26.31 -5.51
CA LYS A 170 19.03 27.78 -5.33
C LYS A 170 17.69 28.32 -5.82
N LYS A 171 17.21 27.86 -6.99
CA LYS A 171 15.89 28.25 -7.51
C LYS A 171 14.76 27.78 -6.59
N ARG A 172 14.84 26.54 -6.07
CA ARG A 172 13.86 25.99 -5.13
C ARG A 172 13.86 26.75 -3.80
N ILE A 173 15.03 27.07 -3.26
CA ILE A 173 15.17 27.87 -2.03
C ILE A 173 14.51 29.23 -2.22
N LYS A 174 14.85 29.94 -3.31
CA LYS A 174 14.24 31.24 -3.62
C LYS A 174 12.72 31.15 -3.71
N SER A 175 12.19 30.12 -4.37
CA SER A 175 10.74 29.90 -4.46
C SER A 175 10.08 29.66 -3.10
N LEU A 176 10.73 28.90 -2.21
CA LEU A 176 10.24 28.64 -0.85
C LEU A 176 10.34 29.88 0.04
N GLU A 177 11.36 30.71 -0.15
CA GLU A 177 11.50 32.00 0.53
C GLU A 177 10.38 32.96 0.13
N GLU A 178 10.09 33.08 -1.18
CA GLU A 178 8.97 33.86 -1.70
C GLU A 178 7.61 33.34 -1.17
N GLU A 179 7.43 32.02 -1.09
CA GLU A 179 6.21 31.42 -0.52
C GLU A 179 6.08 31.70 0.98
N LYS A 180 7.19 31.60 1.73
CA LYS A 180 7.23 31.93 3.16
C LYS A 180 6.87 33.39 3.41
N GLU A 181 7.39 34.32 2.61
CA GLU A 181 7.06 35.74 2.71
C GLU A 181 5.57 35.97 2.46
N ARG A 182 5.02 35.41 1.38
CA ARG A 182 3.57 35.49 1.09
C ARG A 182 2.70 34.88 2.20
N LEU A 183 3.12 33.77 2.81
CA LEU A 183 2.41 33.16 3.93
C LEU A 183 2.48 34.05 5.17
N ASN A 184 3.63 34.65 5.46
CA ASN A 184 3.78 35.59 6.57
C ASN A 184 2.88 36.81 6.38
N ASP A 185 2.78 37.37 5.18
CA ASP A 185 1.87 38.49 4.89
C ASP A 185 0.40 38.11 5.10
N LYS A 186 0.01 36.91 4.64
CA LYS A 186 -1.35 36.38 4.87
C LYS A 186 -1.63 36.18 6.36
N VAL A 187 -0.67 35.63 7.10
CA VAL A 187 -0.77 35.45 8.56
C VAL A 187 -0.85 36.79 9.27
N ALA A 188 -0.04 37.78 8.88
CA ALA A 188 -0.08 39.12 9.45
C ALA A 188 -1.45 39.79 9.21
N LYS A 189 -1.98 39.67 7.98
CA LYS A 189 -3.31 40.16 7.64
C LYS A 189 -4.40 39.45 8.45
N ALA A 190 -4.35 38.13 8.57
CA ALA A 190 -5.30 37.36 9.38
C ALA A 190 -5.22 37.75 10.87
N LYS A 191 -4.01 37.87 11.44
CA LYS A 191 -3.79 38.34 12.81
C LYS A 191 -4.40 39.73 13.03
N SER A 192 -4.17 40.67 12.12
CA SER A 192 -4.72 42.02 12.22
C SER A 192 -6.27 42.08 12.20
N GLN A 193 -6.91 41.09 11.57
CA GLN A 193 -8.37 40.96 11.57
C GLN A 193 -8.87 40.35 12.88
N VAL A 194 -8.13 39.39 13.44
CA VAL A 194 -8.45 38.70 14.69
C VAL A 194 -8.15 39.55 15.94
N ASP A 195 -7.23 40.51 15.84
CA ASP A 195 -6.90 41.44 16.94
C ASP A 195 -8.08 42.33 17.39
N LYS A 196 -9.14 42.41 16.58
CA LYS A 196 -10.38 43.17 16.89
C LYS A 196 -11.36 42.39 17.77
N VAL A 197 -11.09 41.12 18.06
CA VAL A 197 -11.99 40.23 18.81
C VAL A 197 -11.65 40.29 20.30
N ALA A 198 -12.67 40.46 21.15
CA ALA A 198 -12.52 40.40 22.60
C ALA A 198 -12.19 38.97 23.05
N ASP A 199 -11.36 38.84 24.10
CA ASP A 199 -10.87 37.56 24.62
C ASP A 199 -10.11 36.69 23.60
N ARG A 200 -9.28 37.35 22.76
CA ARG A 200 -8.49 36.75 21.68
C ARG A 200 -7.69 35.51 22.10
N ALA A 201 -7.08 35.54 23.29
CA ALA A 201 -6.20 34.48 23.75
C ALA A 201 -6.96 33.16 23.93
N ASN A 202 -8.05 33.19 24.70
CA ASN A 202 -8.89 32.02 24.93
C ASN A 202 -9.50 31.48 23.63
N TYR A 203 -10.02 32.37 22.76
CA TYR A 203 -10.57 31.92 21.47
C TYR A 203 -9.51 31.30 20.56
N MET A 204 -8.28 31.84 20.53
CA MET A 204 -7.20 31.27 19.72
C MET A 204 -6.79 29.89 20.23
N ASP A 205 -6.74 29.70 21.56
CA ASP A 205 -6.40 28.42 22.17
C ASP A 205 -7.47 27.36 21.86
N VAL A 206 -8.76 27.70 22.06
CA VAL A 206 -9.89 26.82 21.72
C VAL A 206 -9.93 26.49 20.22
N CYS A 207 -9.69 27.48 19.34
CA CYS A 207 -9.62 27.23 17.90
C CYS A 207 -8.41 26.36 17.52
N SER A 208 -7.28 26.49 18.21
CA SER A 208 -6.12 25.63 17.98
C SER A 208 -6.38 24.20 18.43
N GLU A 209 -7.06 24.01 19.56
CA GLU A 209 -7.46 22.68 20.04
C GLU A 209 -8.48 22.04 19.09
N LEU A 210 -9.53 22.78 18.71
CA LEU A 210 -10.51 22.30 17.73
C LEU A 210 -9.86 21.91 16.40
N ARG A 211 -8.88 22.68 15.92
CA ARG A 211 -8.16 22.36 14.70
C ARG A 211 -7.35 21.07 14.82
N LYS A 212 -6.71 20.82 15.97
CA LYS A 212 -5.99 19.56 16.21
C LYS A 212 -6.96 18.38 16.20
N GLU A 213 -8.08 18.49 16.90
CA GLU A 213 -9.11 17.45 16.91
C GLU A 213 -9.68 17.18 15.51
N GLN A 214 -9.89 18.23 14.70
CA GLN A 214 -10.32 18.07 13.30
C GLN A 214 -9.26 17.41 12.41
N ASP A 215 -7.99 17.78 12.57
CA ASP A 215 -6.88 17.14 11.84
C ASP A 215 -6.75 15.66 12.23
N GLU A 216 -6.93 15.34 13.51
CA GLU A 216 -6.97 13.97 14.04
C GLU A 216 -8.19 13.19 13.49
N GLU A 217 -9.37 13.78 13.47
CA GLU A 217 -10.58 13.19 12.89
C GLU A 217 -10.37 12.83 11.41
N VAL A 218 -9.81 13.76 10.62
CA VAL A 218 -9.51 13.53 9.20
C VAL A 218 -8.45 12.42 9.03
N SER A 219 -7.41 12.42 9.87
CA SER A 219 -6.38 11.37 9.87
C SER A 219 -6.98 10.00 10.19
N LEU A 220 -7.76 9.89 11.27
CA LEU A 220 -8.42 8.65 11.67
C LEU A 220 -9.42 8.16 10.62
N SER A 221 -10.22 9.05 10.03
CA SER A 221 -11.14 8.74 8.95
C SER A 221 -10.41 8.19 7.72
N THR A 222 -9.28 8.79 7.34
CA THR A 222 -8.45 8.33 6.23
C THR A 222 -7.84 6.95 6.53
N GLN A 223 -7.31 6.75 7.74
CA GLN A 223 -6.76 5.47 8.17
C GLN A 223 -7.84 4.37 8.21
N LEU A 224 -9.03 4.68 8.71
CA LEU A 224 -10.16 3.76 8.75
C LEU A 224 -10.60 3.34 7.35
N LEU A 225 -10.68 4.29 6.40
CA LEU A 225 -10.96 3.98 5.00
C LEU A 225 -9.88 3.09 4.38
N GLU A 226 -8.61 3.36 4.68
CA GLU A 226 -7.49 2.55 4.20
C GLU A 226 -7.52 1.12 4.79
N GLN A 227 -7.77 1.00 6.10
CA GLN A 227 -7.89 -0.29 6.78
C GLN A 227 -9.09 -1.09 6.26
N LYS A 228 -10.25 -0.46 6.05
CA LYS A 228 -11.42 -1.11 5.42
C LYS A 228 -11.08 -1.64 4.03
N LYS A 229 -10.42 -0.84 3.19
CA LYS A 229 -9.97 -1.31 1.86
C LYS A 229 -8.97 -2.46 1.95
N LYS A 230 -8.07 -2.45 2.93
CA LYS A 230 -7.13 -3.57 3.18
C LYS A 230 -7.87 -4.83 3.61
N LEU A 231 -8.86 -4.71 4.49
CA LEU A 231 -9.71 -5.82 4.94
C LEU A 231 -10.51 -6.40 3.78
N GLU A 232 -11.25 -5.57 3.02
CA GLU A 232 -12.01 -6.01 1.84
C GLU A 232 -11.11 -6.74 0.83
N LYS A 233 -9.89 -6.25 0.62
CA LYS A 233 -8.90 -6.91 -0.26
C LYS A 233 -8.48 -8.27 0.29
N ALA A 234 -8.22 -8.36 1.59
CA ALA A 234 -7.83 -9.61 2.24
C ALA A 234 -8.97 -10.63 2.22
N GLU A 235 -10.20 -10.22 2.52
CA GLU A 235 -11.41 -11.05 2.44
C GLU A 235 -11.65 -11.55 1.02
N ALA A 236 -11.50 -10.68 0.01
CA ALA A 236 -11.62 -11.07 -1.39
C ALA A 236 -10.53 -12.07 -1.83
N MET A 237 -9.31 -11.95 -1.31
CA MET A 237 -8.26 -12.95 -1.56
C MET A 237 -8.59 -14.29 -0.89
N HIS A 238 -9.05 -14.25 0.36
CA HIS A 238 -9.46 -15.44 1.11
C HIS A 238 -10.61 -16.17 0.40
N ALA A 239 -11.66 -15.45 -0.01
CA ALA A 239 -12.79 -16.03 -0.73
C ALA A 239 -12.37 -16.70 -2.05
N LYS A 240 -11.43 -16.09 -2.78
CA LYS A 240 -10.84 -16.69 -4.00
C LYS A 240 -10.07 -17.97 -3.68
N ALA A 241 -9.24 -17.96 -2.64
CA ALA A 241 -8.48 -19.14 -2.22
C ALA A 241 -9.41 -20.28 -1.76
N ALA A 242 -10.45 -19.97 -0.98
CA ALA A 242 -11.46 -20.94 -0.55
C ALA A 242 -12.23 -21.54 -1.73
N THR A 243 -12.61 -20.72 -2.71
CA THR A 243 -13.24 -21.19 -3.96
C THR A 243 -12.29 -22.14 -4.71
N ARG A 244 -11.01 -21.77 -4.86
CA ARG A 244 -9.99 -22.60 -5.52
C ARG A 244 -9.82 -23.96 -4.85
N VAL A 245 -9.81 -23.99 -3.51
CA VAL A 245 -9.72 -25.24 -2.74
C VAL A 245 -10.96 -26.10 -2.98
N ARG A 246 -12.16 -25.51 -2.96
CA ARG A 246 -13.41 -26.23 -3.20
C ARG A 246 -13.45 -26.83 -4.61
N ASP A 247 -13.05 -26.06 -5.63
CA ASP A 247 -12.98 -26.55 -7.02
C ASP A 247 -11.96 -27.70 -7.16
N LEU A 248 -10.80 -27.60 -6.48
CA LEU A 248 -9.82 -28.68 -6.44
C LEU A 248 -10.37 -29.95 -5.76
N GLN A 249 -11.08 -29.81 -4.63
CA GLN A 249 -11.71 -30.94 -3.93
C GLN A 249 -12.77 -31.62 -4.81
N THR A 250 -13.62 -30.85 -5.49
CA THR A 250 -14.60 -31.40 -6.44
C THR A 250 -13.91 -32.09 -7.62
N SER A 251 -12.87 -31.49 -8.19
CA SER A 251 -12.11 -32.10 -9.29
C SER A 251 -11.40 -33.40 -8.89
N TYR A 252 -10.94 -33.49 -7.64
CA TYR A 252 -10.34 -34.70 -7.07
C TYR A 252 -11.36 -35.82 -6.91
N GLN A 253 -12.59 -35.50 -6.46
CA GLN A 253 -13.69 -36.47 -6.34
C GLN A 253 -14.19 -36.97 -7.70
N GLU A 254 -14.16 -36.12 -8.74
CA GLU A 254 -14.61 -36.49 -10.09
C GLU A 254 -13.57 -37.28 -10.92
N GLY A 255 -12.31 -37.37 -10.46
CA GLY A 255 -11.29 -38.29 -11.00
C GLY A 255 -10.86 -38.09 -12.46
N SER A 256 -11.20 -36.97 -13.11
CA SER A 256 -10.94 -36.73 -14.54
C SER A 256 -9.98 -35.57 -14.76
N ALA A 257 -8.70 -35.87 -14.99
CA ALA A 257 -7.67 -34.88 -15.35
C ALA A 257 -8.02 -34.07 -16.62
N GLY A 258 -8.78 -34.67 -17.56
CA GLY A 258 -9.23 -33.99 -18.78
C GLY A 258 -10.20 -32.84 -18.52
N LYS A 259 -11.21 -33.06 -17.66
CA LYS A 259 -12.16 -32.00 -17.26
C LYS A 259 -11.49 -30.88 -16.48
N LEU A 260 -10.49 -31.20 -15.65
CA LEU A 260 -9.69 -30.20 -14.94
C LEU A 260 -8.91 -29.32 -15.91
N LEU A 261 -8.31 -29.91 -16.96
CA LEU A 261 -7.59 -29.14 -17.97
C LEU A 261 -8.53 -28.26 -18.82
N GLU A 262 -9.73 -28.74 -19.14
CA GLU A 262 -10.73 -27.97 -19.87
C GLU A 262 -11.20 -26.74 -19.06
N THR A 263 -11.58 -26.95 -17.80
CA THR A 263 -11.97 -25.85 -16.88
C THR A 263 -10.84 -24.85 -16.66
N LEU A 264 -9.60 -25.30 -16.45
CA LEU A 264 -8.44 -24.40 -16.34
C LEU A 264 -8.19 -23.61 -17.64
N THR A 265 -8.42 -24.23 -18.80
CA THR A 265 -8.26 -23.55 -20.09
C THR A 265 -9.31 -22.46 -20.28
N GLU A 266 -10.56 -22.72 -19.91
CA GLU A 266 -11.63 -21.72 -19.89
C GLU A 266 -11.34 -20.57 -18.91
N GLU A 267 -10.85 -20.87 -17.70
CA GLU A 267 -10.43 -19.86 -16.73
C GLU A 267 -9.30 -18.98 -17.27
N VAL A 268 -8.26 -19.57 -17.87
CA VAL A 268 -7.15 -18.84 -18.47
C VAL A 268 -7.63 -17.95 -19.60
N ASN A 269 -8.53 -18.44 -20.46
CA ASN A 269 -9.12 -17.65 -21.54
C ASN A 269 -9.96 -16.48 -21.00
N SER A 270 -10.75 -16.72 -19.96
CA SER A 270 -11.52 -15.68 -19.26
C SER A 270 -10.62 -14.63 -18.62
N MET A 271 -9.56 -15.05 -17.91
CA MET A 271 -8.56 -14.16 -17.32
C MET A 271 -7.83 -13.32 -18.38
N ARG A 272 -7.45 -13.93 -19.51
CA ARG A 272 -6.86 -13.21 -20.65
C ARG A 272 -7.81 -12.16 -21.22
N ALA A 273 -9.11 -12.45 -21.33
CA ALA A 273 -10.10 -11.47 -21.76
C ALA A 273 -10.28 -10.32 -20.75
N MET A 274 -10.26 -10.63 -19.44
CA MET A 274 -10.33 -9.62 -18.38
C MET A 274 -9.11 -8.69 -18.38
N VAL A 275 -7.90 -9.25 -18.47
CA VAL A 275 -6.63 -8.50 -18.47
C VAL A 275 -6.40 -7.76 -19.79
N GLY A 276 -6.76 -8.37 -20.92
CA GLY A 276 -6.50 -7.80 -22.25
C GLY A 276 -7.52 -6.74 -22.68
N GLU A 277 -8.79 -6.85 -22.29
CA GLU A 277 -9.85 -5.97 -22.77
C GLU A 277 -10.54 -5.18 -21.65
N ARG A 278 -10.97 -5.84 -20.56
CA ARG A 278 -11.83 -5.23 -19.54
C ARG A 278 -11.08 -4.27 -18.60
N TYR A 279 -10.06 -4.77 -17.90
CA TYR A 279 -9.32 -3.98 -16.91
C TYR A 279 -8.59 -2.77 -17.51
N PRO A 280 -7.94 -2.84 -18.68
CA PRO A 280 -7.33 -1.67 -19.29
C PRO A 280 -8.34 -0.57 -19.61
N ARG A 281 -9.51 -0.92 -20.15
CA ARG A 281 -10.59 0.05 -20.43
C ARG A 281 -11.15 0.68 -19.16
N GLU A 282 -11.37 -0.10 -18.11
CA GLU A 282 -11.83 0.42 -16.82
C GLU A 282 -10.78 1.31 -16.15
N LEU A 283 -9.51 0.93 -16.23
CA LEU A 283 -8.39 1.69 -15.68
C LEU A 283 -8.21 3.02 -16.42
N GLU A 284 -8.26 3.02 -17.76
CA GLU A 284 -8.21 4.23 -18.57
C GLU A 284 -9.40 5.17 -18.24
N LYS A 285 -10.61 4.63 -18.08
CA LYS A 285 -11.79 5.41 -17.67
C LYS A 285 -11.61 6.03 -16.28
N ARG A 286 -11.06 5.28 -15.32
CA ARG A 286 -10.77 5.78 -13.96
C ARG A 286 -9.66 6.82 -13.98
N GLN A 287 -8.58 6.61 -14.74
CA GLN A 287 -7.49 7.56 -14.92
C GLN A 287 -7.99 8.87 -15.53
N LYS A 288 -8.77 8.81 -16.61
CA LYS A 288 -9.41 10.00 -17.22
C LYS A 288 -10.29 10.76 -16.22
N ARG A 289 -11.05 10.04 -15.38
CA ARG A 289 -11.86 10.67 -14.32
C ARG A 289 -10.98 11.35 -13.26
N VAL A 290 -9.90 10.70 -12.82
CA VAL A 290 -8.96 11.29 -11.86
C VAL A 290 -8.28 12.51 -12.45
N GLN A 291 -7.82 12.43 -13.70
CA GLN A 291 -7.23 13.57 -14.41
C GLN A 291 -8.21 14.73 -14.50
N ALA A 292 -9.46 14.48 -14.90
CA ALA A 292 -10.50 15.52 -14.97
C ALA A 292 -10.78 16.14 -13.59
N LEU A 293 -10.78 15.35 -12.51
CA LEU A 293 -10.93 15.86 -11.15
C LEU A 293 -9.70 16.67 -10.71
N GLN A 294 -8.48 16.24 -11.06
CA GLN A 294 -7.26 16.98 -10.79
C GLN A 294 -7.19 18.28 -11.58
N GLU A 295 -7.61 18.30 -12.84
CA GLU A 295 -7.77 19.50 -13.66
C GLU A 295 -8.84 20.44 -13.09
N ALA A 296 -9.93 19.92 -12.55
CA ALA A 296 -10.94 20.72 -11.87
C ALA A 296 -10.46 21.28 -10.51
N LEU A 297 -9.64 20.52 -9.77
CA LEU A 297 -9.04 20.95 -8.50
C LEU A 297 -7.89 21.96 -8.70
N SER A 298 -7.16 21.86 -9.81
CA SER A 298 -5.99 22.70 -10.12
C SER A 298 -6.34 23.90 -11.00
N GLY A 299 -7.37 23.77 -11.84
CA GLY A 299 -7.90 24.82 -12.70
C GLY A 299 -8.91 25.70 -11.96
N ALA A 300 -9.01 26.95 -12.41
CA ALA A 300 -9.91 27.97 -11.89
C ALA A 300 -11.41 27.71 -12.17
N VAL A 301 -11.89 26.46 -12.14
CA VAL A 301 -13.34 26.15 -12.16
C VAL A 301 -13.86 26.29 -10.73
N ASN A 302 -13.74 27.50 -10.18
CA ASN A 302 -14.17 27.81 -8.81
C ASN A 302 -15.56 28.44 -8.79
N THR A 303 -16.15 28.76 -9.95
CA THR A 303 -17.41 29.49 -10.05
C THR A 303 -18.46 28.71 -10.85
N GLU A 304 -19.73 28.89 -10.50
CA GLU A 304 -20.87 28.31 -11.20
C GLU A 304 -20.92 28.72 -12.69
N VAL A 305 -20.37 29.89 -13.01
CA VAL A 305 -20.23 30.42 -14.38
C VAL A 305 -19.29 29.54 -15.23
N ASP A 306 -18.22 29.01 -14.66
CA ASP A 306 -17.29 28.11 -15.37
C ASP A 306 -17.93 26.76 -15.67
N LEU A 307 -18.74 26.24 -14.74
CA LEU A 307 -19.53 25.01 -14.96
C LEU A 307 -20.58 25.22 -16.06
N GLN A 308 -21.28 26.36 -16.06
CA GLN A 308 -22.23 26.70 -17.11
C GLN A 308 -21.55 26.84 -18.49
N ARG A 309 -20.34 27.41 -18.54
CA ARG A 309 -19.54 27.49 -19.77
C ARG A 309 -19.15 26.11 -20.28
N LEU A 310 -18.67 25.21 -19.40
CA LEU A 310 -18.36 23.83 -19.75
C LEU A 310 -19.59 23.06 -20.20
N GLN A 311 -20.75 23.29 -19.57
CA GLN A 311 -22.01 22.69 -19.97
C GLN A 311 -22.48 23.20 -21.34
N HIS A 312 -22.31 24.49 -21.62
CA HIS A 312 -22.60 25.04 -22.94
C HIS A 312 -21.66 24.47 -24.02
N GLN A 313 -20.36 24.31 -23.72
CA GLN A 313 -19.40 23.65 -24.61
C GLN A 313 -19.74 22.17 -24.82
N ALA A 314 -20.13 21.46 -23.77
CA ALA A 314 -20.56 20.06 -23.86
C ALA A 314 -21.82 19.91 -24.73
N ASN A 315 -22.79 20.81 -24.57
CA ASN A 315 -23.99 20.84 -25.41
C ASN A 315 -23.65 21.17 -26.87
N ALA A 316 -22.79 22.16 -27.11
CA ALA A 316 -22.33 22.50 -28.46
C ALA A 316 -21.59 21.34 -29.14
N LEU A 317 -20.70 20.66 -28.42
CA LEU A 317 -20.03 19.45 -28.90
C LEU A 317 -21.02 18.31 -29.14
N HIS A 318 -22.04 18.16 -28.29
CA HIS A 318 -23.10 17.17 -28.50
C HIS A 318 -23.88 17.44 -29.79
N THR A 319 -24.25 18.70 -30.05
CA THR A 319 -24.87 19.13 -31.31
C THR A 319 -23.96 18.86 -32.50
N GLN A 320 -22.66 19.19 -32.42
CA GLN A 320 -21.71 18.89 -33.48
C GLN A 320 -21.56 17.38 -33.74
N ILE A 321 -21.55 16.55 -32.69
CA ILE A 321 -21.54 15.10 -32.82
C ILE A 321 -22.80 14.62 -33.53
N GLN A 322 -23.98 15.14 -33.15
CA GLN A 322 -25.24 14.82 -33.82
C GLN A 322 -25.21 15.23 -35.29
N GLU A 323 -24.76 16.44 -35.63
CA GLU A 323 -24.62 16.90 -37.02
C GLU A 323 -23.63 16.05 -37.83
N VAL A 324 -22.52 15.61 -37.23
CA VAL A 324 -21.57 14.69 -37.88
C VAL A 324 -22.20 13.31 -38.08
N GLN A 325 -22.95 12.80 -37.11
CA GLN A 325 -23.68 11.54 -37.22
C GLN A 325 -24.76 11.59 -38.31
N GLU A 326 -25.50 12.69 -38.39
CA GLU A 326 -26.52 12.92 -39.42
C GLU A 326 -25.91 13.07 -40.81
N ARG A 327 -24.84 13.86 -40.96
CA ARG A 327 -24.07 13.94 -42.21
C ARG A 327 -23.52 12.59 -42.64
N ARG A 328 -23.02 11.79 -41.68
CA ARG A 328 -22.58 10.42 -41.94
C ARG A 328 -23.74 9.52 -42.37
N ALA A 329 -24.89 9.61 -41.72
CA ALA A 329 -26.08 8.84 -42.09
C ALA A 329 -26.63 9.23 -43.47
N GLN A 330 -26.57 10.51 -43.83
CA GLN A 330 -26.94 11.01 -45.17
C GLN A 330 -25.95 10.54 -46.24
N SER A 331 -24.64 10.59 -45.96
CA SER A 331 -23.60 10.04 -46.86
C SER A 331 -23.73 8.51 -47.03
N ASP A 332 -24.05 7.79 -45.95
CA ASP A 332 -24.32 6.36 -45.95
C ASP A 332 -25.56 6.04 -46.83
N LYS A 333 -26.62 6.86 -46.79
CA LYS A 333 -27.81 6.72 -47.65
C LYS A 333 -27.49 6.96 -49.13
N GLN A 334 -26.64 7.94 -49.45
CA GLN A 334 -26.21 8.22 -50.83
C GLN A 334 -25.36 7.07 -51.41
N ARG A 335 -24.64 6.33 -50.57
CA ARG A 335 -23.80 5.18 -50.96
C ARG A 335 -24.51 3.83 -50.86
N ALA A 336 -25.82 3.82 -50.56
CA ALA A 336 -26.60 2.59 -50.40
C ALA A 336 -26.71 1.72 -51.67
N GLY A 337 -26.37 2.28 -52.85
CA GLY A 337 -26.29 1.53 -54.11
C GLY A 337 -25.01 0.70 -54.28
N ASP A 338 -23.96 0.95 -53.49
CA ASP A 338 -22.71 0.18 -53.55
C ASP A 338 -22.81 -1.09 -52.68
N LYS A 339 -22.81 -2.24 -53.34
CA LYS A 339 -22.93 -3.57 -52.71
C LYS A 339 -21.81 -3.85 -51.69
N LYS A 340 -20.57 -3.38 -51.93
CA LYS A 340 -19.44 -3.56 -50.99
C LYS A 340 -19.61 -2.70 -49.74
N PHE A 341 -20.08 -1.47 -49.92
CA PHE A 341 -20.38 -0.57 -48.82
C PHE A 341 -21.54 -1.09 -47.94
N MET A 342 -22.61 -1.60 -48.57
CA MET A 342 -23.73 -2.22 -47.86
C MET A 342 -23.31 -3.48 -47.09
N GLN A 343 -22.45 -4.33 -47.65
CA GLN A 343 -21.91 -5.50 -46.96
C GLN A 343 -21.04 -5.11 -45.75
N LEU A 344 -20.18 -4.08 -45.90
CA LEU A 344 -19.39 -3.56 -44.78
C LEU A 344 -20.29 -2.97 -43.69
N ARG A 345 -21.36 -2.25 -44.06
CA ARG A 345 -22.30 -1.66 -43.10
C ARG A 345 -23.09 -2.74 -42.37
N GLN A 346 -23.55 -3.75 -43.09
CA GLN A 346 -24.22 -4.91 -42.49
C GLN A 346 -23.27 -5.65 -41.53
N ALA A 347 -22.00 -5.83 -41.91
CA ALA A 347 -20.98 -6.41 -41.02
C ALA A 347 -20.74 -5.57 -39.76
N GLN A 348 -20.69 -4.23 -39.87
CA GLN A 348 -20.58 -3.33 -38.73
C GLN A 348 -21.83 -3.38 -37.82
N GLN A 349 -23.03 -3.42 -38.40
CA GLN A 349 -24.27 -3.58 -37.63
C GLN A 349 -24.32 -4.95 -36.94
N MET A 350 -23.93 -6.02 -37.61
CA MET A 350 -23.82 -7.35 -37.02
C MET A 350 -22.77 -7.39 -35.90
N ALA A 351 -21.62 -6.72 -36.06
CA ALA A 351 -20.58 -6.62 -35.04
C ALA A 351 -21.06 -5.82 -33.81
N THR A 352 -21.80 -4.72 -34.01
CA THR A 352 -22.38 -3.95 -32.90
C THR A 352 -23.47 -4.72 -32.16
N MET A 353 -24.33 -5.45 -32.88
CA MET A 353 -25.33 -6.35 -32.28
C MET A 353 -24.68 -7.51 -31.52
N ALA A 354 -23.63 -8.12 -32.09
CA ALA A 354 -22.85 -9.16 -31.42
C ALA A 354 -22.14 -8.63 -30.16
N SER A 355 -21.57 -7.42 -30.22
CA SER A 355 -20.96 -6.75 -29.06
C SER A 355 -21.98 -6.46 -27.95
N ARG A 356 -23.17 -5.95 -28.29
CA ARG A 356 -24.27 -5.75 -27.34
C ARG A 356 -24.70 -7.08 -26.71
N LYS A 357 -24.90 -8.13 -27.52
CA LYS A 357 -25.25 -9.46 -27.02
C LYS A 357 -24.16 -10.06 -26.12
N LYS A 358 -22.88 -9.87 -26.45
CA LYS A 358 -21.73 -10.24 -25.59
C LYS A 358 -21.78 -9.47 -24.26
N SER A 359 -22.06 -8.17 -24.29
CA SER A 359 -22.21 -7.33 -23.09
C SER A 359 -23.35 -7.82 -22.20
N ASP A 360 -24.52 -8.10 -22.78
CA ASP A 360 -25.69 -8.56 -22.04
C ASP A 360 -25.47 -9.95 -21.42
N LEU A 361 -24.81 -10.86 -22.15
CA LEU A 361 -24.44 -12.17 -21.65
C LEU A 361 -23.41 -12.08 -20.51
N ASN A 362 -22.39 -11.22 -20.65
CA ASN A 362 -21.43 -10.96 -19.58
C ASN A 362 -22.10 -10.38 -18.33
N ALA A 363 -23.03 -9.44 -18.48
CA ALA A 363 -23.79 -8.89 -17.36
C ALA A 363 -24.67 -9.95 -16.67
N LYS A 364 -25.28 -10.87 -17.44
CA LYS A 364 -26.01 -12.02 -16.87
C LYS A 364 -25.07 -12.97 -16.13
N LEU A 365 -23.90 -13.26 -16.69
CA LEU A 365 -22.88 -14.13 -16.08
C LEU A 365 -22.39 -13.53 -14.76
N GLU A 366 -22.11 -12.24 -14.71
CA GLU A 366 -21.70 -11.51 -13.49
C GLU A 366 -22.80 -11.57 -12.41
N ARG A 367 -24.07 -11.36 -12.78
CA ARG A 367 -25.21 -11.52 -11.85
C ARG A 367 -25.35 -12.95 -11.31
N LEU A 368 -25.12 -13.96 -12.14
CA LEU A 368 -25.17 -15.36 -11.70
C LEU A 368 -23.98 -15.72 -10.80
N GLN A 369 -22.79 -15.20 -11.10
CA GLN A 369 -21.60 -15.36 -10.26
C GLN A 369 -21.80 -14.67 -8.90
N GLU A 370 -22.36 -13.47 -8.87
CA GLU A 370 -22.68 -12.76 -7.64
C GLU A 370 -23.71 -13.53 -6.81
N LYS A 371 -24.79 -14.02 -7.43
CA LYS A 371 -25.77 -14.89 -6.76
C LYS A 371 -25.12 -16.16 -6.20
N LYS A 372 -24.25 -16.83 -6.97
CA LYS A 372 -23.49 -18.00 -6.51
C LYS A 372 -22.63 -17.63 -5.30
N ALA A 373 -21.90 -16.52 -5.35
CA ALA A 373 -21.08 -16.05 -4.24
C ALA A 373 -21.91 -15.73 -2.99
N THR A 374 -23.06 -15.06 -3.14
CA THR A 374 -23.96 -14.78 -2.01
C THR A 374 -24.54 -16.05 -1.38
N LEU A 375 -24.98 -17.01 -2.20
CA LEU A 375 -25.49 -18.30 -1.72
C LEU A 375 -24.39 -19.11 -1.04
N THR A 376 -23.17 -19.08 -1.58
CA THR A 376 -22.01 -19.76 -1.00
C THR A 376 -21.62 -19.12 0.34
N SER A 377 -21.63 -17.80 0.44
CA SER A 377 -21.39 -17.09 1.70
C SER A 377 -22.49 -17.34 2.73
N GLN A 378 -23.76 -17.42 2.31
CA GLN A 378 -24.86 -17.81 3.19
C GLN A 378 -24.71 -19.25 3.69
N TYR A 379 -24.34 -20.18 2.81
CA TYR A 379 -24.03 -21.55 3.17
C TYR A 379 -22.85 -21.62 4.14
N GLU A 380 -21.76 -20.89 3.87
CA GLU A 380 -20.59 -20.83 4.75
C GLU A 380 -20.93 -20.22 6.11
N LYS A 381 -21.76 -19.16 6.16
CA LYS A 381 -22.25 -18.58 7.42
C LYS A 381 -23.13 -19.55 8.18
N LEU A 382 -24.01 -20.30 7.50
CA LEU A 382 -24.82 -21.34 8.12
C LEU A 382 -23.94 -22.45 8.70
N THR A 383 -22.97 -22.96 7.92
CA THR A 383 -22.02 -23.99 8.38
C THR A 383 -21.05 -23.49 9.46
N ALA A 384 -20.69 -22.21 9.46
CA ALA A 384 -19.84 -21.59 10.47
C ALA A 384 -20.62 -21.29 11.75
N SER A 385 -21.90 -20.91 11.66
CA SER A 385 -22.79 -20.81 12.81
C SER A 385 -23.12 -22.17 13.42
N ASP A 386 -23.08 -23.23 12.61
CA ASP A 386 -23.18 -24.63 13.04
C ASP A 386 -21.95 -25.14 13.78
N GLY A 387 -20.88 -24.33 13.90
CA GLY A 387 -19.74 -24.64 14.77
C GLY A 387 -20.09 -24.77 16.26
N SER A 388 -21.33 -24.44 16.67
CA SER A 388 -21.83 -24.63 18.05
C SER A 388 -22.93 -25.69 18.19
N VAL A 389 -23.49 -26.19 17.09
CA VAL A 389 -24.42 -27.31 17.09
C VAL A 389 -23.77 -28.39 16.26
N ALA A 390 -23.05 -29.29 16.92
CA ALA A 390 -22.72 -30.57 16.33
C ALA A 390 -23.98 -31.07 15.64
N VAL A 391 -23.91 -31.37 14.34
CA VAL A 391 -24.99 -32.00 13.60
C VAL A 391 -25.20 -33.36 14.26
N VAL A 392 -26.03 -33.37 15.31
CA VAL A 392 -26.45 -34.54 16.05
C VAL A 392 -27.18 -35.37 15.02
N SER A 393 -26.60 -36.52 14.66
CA SER A 393 -27.20 -37.40 13.66
C SER A 393 -28.63 -37.73 14.09
N GLU A 394 -29.53 -38.01 13.14
CA GLU A 394 -30.93 -38.35 13.44
C GLU A 394 -31.04 -39.50 14.48
N GLU A 395 -30.04 -40.37 14.52
CA GLU A 395 -29.88 -41.46 15.48
C GLU A 395 -29.57 -40.97 16.90
N GLU A 396 -28.67 -40.00 17.07
CA GLU A 396 -28.35 -39.43 18.37
C GLU A 396 -29.52 -38.60 18.95
N TRP A 397 -30.29 -37.92 18.08
CA TRP A 397 -31.50 -37.20 18.48
C TRP A 397 -32.60 -38.16 18.95
N ARG A 398 -32.80 -39.27 18.24
CA ARG A 398 -33.71 -40.34 18.67
C ARG A 398 -33.27 -40.95 20.00
N ALA A 399 -31.98 -41.22 20.19
CA ALA A 399 -31.46 -41.77 21.44
C ALA A 399 -31.67 -40.81 22.63
N LYS A 400 -31.41 -39.51 22.45
CA LYS A 400 -31.69 -38.50 23.49
C LYS A 400 -33.17 -38.38 23.80
N TYR A 401 -34.03 -38.35 22.78
CA TYR A 401 -35.47 -38.29 22.96
C TYR A 401 -36.00 -39.50 23.73
N GLU A 402 -35.55 -40.72 23.40
CA GLU A 402 -35.97 -41.92 24.11
C GLU A 402 -35.44 -41.96 25.55
N SER A 403 -34.23 -41.45 25.82
CA SER A 403 -33.72 -41.30 27.19
C SER A 403 -34.54 -40.30 28.01
N MET A 404 -34.97 -39.19 27.41
CA MET A 404 -35.77 -38.17 28.07
C MET A 404 -37.19 -38.69 28.35
N LYS A 405 -37.76 -39.44 27.41
CA LYS A 405 -39.05 -40.13 27.57
C LYS A 405 -38.99 -41.19 28.67
N ALA A 406 -37.87 -41.91 28.81
CA ALA A 406 -37.64 -42.86 29.90
C ALA A 406 -37.43 -42.18 31.25
N ALA A 407 -36.82 -40.98 31.29
CA ALA A 407 -36.62 -40.20 32.51
C ALA A 407 -37.89 -39.49 33.01
N LEU A 408 -38.84 -39.17 32.11
CA LEU A 408 -40.09 -38.47 32.44
C LEU A 408 -40.97 -39.19 33.50
N PRO A 409 -41.22 -40.51 33.44
CA PRO A 409 -41.97 -41.21 34.49
C PRO A 409 -41.23 -41.24 35.83
N ALA A 410 -39.89 -41.37 35.83
CA ALA A 410 -39.10 -41.31 37.06
C ALA A 410 -39.20 -39.94 37.73
N TYR A 411 -39.11 -38.86 36.94
CA TYR A 411 -39.32 -37.50 37.42
C TYR A 411 -40.74 -37.29 37.98
N LYS A 412 -41.78 -37.74 37.27
CA LYS A 412 -43.17 -37.64 37.75
C LYS A 412 -43.39 -38.41 39.05
N LYS A 413 -42.74 -39.58 39.21
CA LYS A 413 -42.78 -40.38 40.43
C LYS A 413 -42.10 -39.64 41.59
N MET A 414 -40.88 -39.16 41.41
CA MET A 414 -40.16 -38.39 42.43
C MET A 414 -40.90 -37.10 42.82
N LYS A 415 -41.53 -36.42 41.84
CA LYS A 415 -42.35 -35.24 42.11
C LYS A 415 -43.60 -35.58 42.94
N LYS A 416 -44.21 -36.74 42.70
CA LYS A 416 -45.33 -37.22 43.51
C LYS A 416 -44.87 -37.57 44.93
N GLU A 417 -43.79 -38.33 45.05
CA GLU A 417 -43.19 -38.70 46.35
C GLU A 417 -42.84 -37.43 47.16
N LEU A 418 -42.31 -36.39 46.52
CA LEU A 418 -42.06 -35.10 47.17
C LEU A 418 -43.34 -34.44 47.69
N GLY A 419 -44.40 -34.41 46.86
CA GLY A 419 -45.70 -33.85 47.28
C GLY A 419 -46.38 -34.65 48.40
N ASP A 420 -46.22 -35.97 48.41
CA ASP A 420 -46.73 -36.83 49.48
C ASP A 420 -45.98 -36.54 50.80
N ILE A 421 -44.65 -36.37 50.76
CA ILE A 421 -43.84 -35.99 51.93
C ILE A 421 -44.22 -34.58 52.43
N GLU A 422 -44.40 -33.61 51.54
CA GLU A 422 -44.82 -32.26 51.93
C GLU A 422 -46.19 -32.27 52.62
N ALA A 423 -47.13 -33.10 52.14
CA ALA A 423 -48.42 -33.28 52.77
C ALA A 423 -48.31 -33.94 54.16
N GLU A 424 -47.45 -34.95 54.30
CA GLU A 424 -47.17 -35.59 55.60
C GLU A 424 -46.58 -34.61 56.61
N VAL A 425 -45.64 -33.75 56.19
CA VAL A 425 -45.08 -32.69 57.04
C VAL A 425 -46.17 -31.73 57.53
N PHE A 426 -47.12 -31.37 56.67
CA PHE A 426 -48.24 -30.50 57.07
C PHE A 426 -49.18 -31.19 58.07
N VAL A 427 -49.49 -32.46 57.86
CA VAL A 427 -50.30 -33.26 58.80
C VAL A 427 -49.57 -33.37 60.14
N LEU A 428 -48.27 -33.64 60.13
CA LEU A 428 -47.45 -33.74 61.34
C LEU A 428 -47.44 -32.43 62.13
N ALA A 429 -47.23 -31.29 61.45
CA ALA A 429 -47.29 -29.98 62.08
C ALA A 429 -48.66 -29.68 62.71
N TYR A 430 -49.75 -30.04 62.03
CA TYR A 430 -51.10 -29.90 62.59
C TYR A 430 -51.34 -30.83 63.79
N THR A 431 -50.83 -32.07 63.74
CA THR A 431 -50.93 -32.98 64.89
C THR A 431 -50.11 -32.51 66.08
N GLU A 432 -48.95 -31.91 65.84
CA GLU A 432 -48.13 -31.29 66.89
C GLU A 432 -48.88 -30.14 67.57
N GLU A 433 -49.47 -29.23 66.79
CA GLU A 433 -50.27 -28.13 67.33
C GLU A 433 -51.45 -28.62 68.16
N LEU A 434 -52.17 -29.65 67.69
CA LEU A 434 -53.28 -30.26 68.42
C LEU A 434 -52.83 -30.92 69.73
N LEU A 435 -51.68 -31.60 69.73
CA LEU A 435 -51.12 -32.23 70.93
C LEU A 435 -50.69 -31.18 71.95
N VAL A 436 -50.05 -30.09 71.52
CA VAL A 436 -49.69 -28.95 72.39
C VAL A 436 -50.96 -28.32 72.99
N GLU A 437 -52.02 -28.16 72.20
CA GLU A 437 -53.29 -27.65 72.71
C GLU A 437 -53.90 -28.60 73.76
N GLN A 438 -53.90 -29.91 73.50
CA GLN A 438 -54.38 -30.92 74.44
C GLN A 438 -53.54 -30.96 75.72
N GLU A 439 -52.22 -30.92 75.62
CA GLU A 439 -51.31 -30.84 76.75
C GLU A 439 -51.59 -29.59 77.60
N SER A 440 -51.76 -28.43 76.97
CA SER A 440 -52.12 -27.20 77.68
C SER A 440 -53.49 -27.30 78.38
N ALA A 441 -54.46 -28.00 77.78
CA ALA A 441 -55.77 -28.25 78.40
C ALA A 441 -55.68 -29.22 79.59
N LEU A 442 -54.88 -30.28 79.47
CA LEU A 442 -54.59 -31.24 80.54
C LEU A 442 -53.85 -30.55 81.69
N ASN A 443 -52.82 -29.74 81.42
CA ASN A 443 -52.11 -28.97 82.44
C ASN A 443 -53.04 -28.01 83.18
N ARG A 444 -53.92 -27.29 82.46
CA ARG A 444 -54.94 -26.45 83.11
C ARG A 444 -55.92 -27.25 83.97
N SER A 445 -56.27 -28.48 83.57
CA SER A 445 -57.12 -29.38 84.35
C SER A 445 -56.40 -29.91 85.60
N LEU A 446 -55.12 -30.27 85.46
CA LEU A 446 -54.25 -30.68 86.55
C LEU A 446 -54.05 -29.55 87.56
N GLU A 447 -53.78 -28.32 87.12
CA GLU A 447 -53.69 -27.15 87.99
C GLU A 447 -54.98 -26.91 88.79
N ARG A 448 -56.15 -27.03 88.14
CA ARG A 448 -57.45 -26.89 88.81
C ARG A 448 -57.67 -28.00 89.84
N THR A 449 -57.26 -29.22 89.54
CA THR A 449 -57.41 -30.38 90.43
C THR A 449 -56.43 -30.29 91.60
N ALA A 450 -55.19 -29.91 91.33
CA ALA A 450 -54.14 -29.65 92.32
C ALA A 450 -54.56 -28.52 93.29
N ARG A 451 -55.16 -27.44 92.78
CA ARG A 451 -55.77 -26.39 93.62
C ARG A 451 -56.90 -26.90 94.52
N LYS A 452 -57.76 -27.78 94.02
CA LYS A 452 -58.85 -28.38 94.81
C LYS A 452 -58.35 -29.33 95.89
N GLN A 453 -57.23 -30.02 95.67
CA GLN A 453 -56.63 -30.95 96.62
C GLN A 453 -55.56 -30.30 97.52
N GLY A 454 -55.32 -28.99 97.41
CA GLY A 454 -54.34 -28.26 98.22
C GLY A 454 -52.88 -28.51 97.84
N VAL A 455 -52.62 -29.10 96.67
CA VAL A 455 -51.28 -29.44 96.14
C VAL A 455 -50.88 -28.49 94.99
N ALA A 456 -51.42 -27.27 94.98
CA ALA A 456 -51.06 -26.26 93.99
C ALA A 456 -49.61 -25.78 94.22
N GLY A 457 -48.77 -25.82 93.19
CA GLY A 457 -47.37 -25.40 93.23
C GLY A 457 -46.35 -26.53 93.33
N PHE A 458 -46.75 -27.78 93.55
CA PHE A 458 -45.82 -28.92 93.58
C PHE A 458 -45.27 -29.26 92.18
N THR A 459 -46.08 -29.06 91.13
CA THR A 459 -45.68 -29.19 89.73
C THR A 459 -44.70 -28.10 89.30
N ASP A 460 -44.90 -26.86 89.77
CA ASP A 460 -43.99 -25.75 89.47
C ASP A 460 -42.64 -25.94 90.15
N ILE A 461 -42.65 -26.40 91.42
CA ILE A 461 -41.42 -26.75 92.15
C ILE A 461 -40.71 -27.95 91.49
N ALA A 462 -41.45 -28.93 90.96
CA ALA A 462 -40.86 -30.06 90.24
C ALA A 462 -40.23 -29.65 88.90
N ASN A 463 -40.92 -28.80 88.11
CA ASN A 463 -40.39 -28.25 86.86
C ASN A 463 -39.18 -27.34 87.09
N ASP A 464 -39.18 -26.55 88.17
CA ASP A 464 -38.03 -25.74 88.55
C ASP A 464 -36.86 -26.64 89.03
N LEU A 465 -37.15 -27.73 89.76
CA LEU A 465 -36.13 -28.71 90.14
C LEU A 465 -35.54 -29.45 88.94
N GLU A 466 -36.36 -29.78 87.93
CA GLU A 466 -35.92 -30.40 86.68
C GLU A 466 -35.05 -29.45 85.86
N LYS A 467 -35.45 -28.19 85.69
CA LYS A 467 -34.62 -27.15 85.06
C LYS A 467 -33.31 -26.92 85.80
N VAL A 468 -33.33 -26.89 87.14
CA VAL A 468 -32.11 -26.77 87.95
C VAL A 468 -31.25 -28.04 87.82
N SER A 469 -31.85 -29.21 87.65
CA SER A 469 -31.15 -30.48 87.41
C SER A 469 -30.49 -30.52 86.02
N GLU A 470 -31.19 -30.08 84.97
CA GLU A 470 -30.62 -29.95 83.62
C GLU A 470 -29.47 -28.94 83.59
N GLN A 471 -29.67 -27.76 84.18
CA GLN A 471 -28.61 -26.75 84.28
C GLN A 471 -27.41 -27.25 85.09
N LYS A 472 -27.66 -28.00 86.18
CA LYS A 472 -26.59 -28.63 86.95
C LYS A 472 -25.86 -29.70 86.13
N SER A 473 -26.57 -30.52 85.35
CA SER A 473 -25.96 -31.54 84.48
C SER A 473 -25.02 -30.90 83.46
N VAL A 474 -25.45 -29.81 82.81
CA VAL A 474 -24.61 -29.05 81.87
C VAL A 474 -23.38 -28.45 82.56
N ILE A 475 -23.55 -27.91 83.78
CA ILE A 475 -22.43 -27.37 84.56
C ILE A 475 -21.46 -28.48 85.00
N ASP A 476 -21.96 -29.65 85.41
CA ASP A 476 -21.12 -30.78 85.80
C ASP A 476 -20.39 -31.39 84.60
N GLU A 477 -21.01 -31.40 83.41
CA GLU A 477 -20.37 -31.82 82.15
C GLU A 477 -19.26 -30.82 81.73
N ALA A 478 -19.52 -29.52 81.86
CA ALA A 478 -18.51 -28.48 81.64
C ALA A 478 -17.35 -28.54 82.68
N LYS A 479 -17.66 -28.84 83.95
CA LYS A 479 -16.65 -29.11 84.98
C LYS A 479 -15.85 -30.38 84.68
N GLY A 480 -16.50 -31.42 84.14
CA GLY A 480 -15.85 -32.64 83.69
C GLY A 480 -14.86 -32.39 82.56
N MET A 481 -15.26 -31.61 81.55
CA MET A 481 -14.38 -31.20 80.44
C MET A 481 -13.19 -30.37 80.95
N THR A 482 -13.41 -29.41 81.84
CA THR A 482 -12.32 -28.60 82.41
C THR A 482 -11.40 -29.41 83.32
N LEU A 483 -11.91 -30.38 84.07
CA LEU A 483 -11.07 -31.32 84.84
C LEU A 483 -10.23 -32.24 83.93
N GLN A 484 -10.76 -32.67 82.79
CA GLN A 484 -10.00 -33.41 81.77
C GLN A 484 -8.91 -32.54 81.14
N GLU A 485 -9.19 -31.28 80.83
CA GLU A 485 -8.19 -30.32 80.33
C GLU A 485 -7.11 -30.03 81.37
N ILE A 486 -7.48 -29.86 82.65
CA ILE A 486 -6.51 -29.70 83.74
C ILE A 486 -5.67 -30.97 83.91
N SER A 487 -6.29 -32.16 83.85
CA SER A 487 -5.56 -33.43 83.96
C SER A 487 -4.58 -33.60 82.79
N ARG A 488 -5.00 -33.25 81.58
CA ARG A 488 -4.17 -33.26 80.38
C ARG A 488 -3.02 -32.26 80.48
N THR A 489 -3.26 -31.04 80.94
CA THR A 489 -2.18 -30.05 81.12
C THR A 489 -1.20 -30.47 82.22
N VAL A 490 -1.67 -31.13 83.29
CA VAL A 490 -0.79 -31.72 84.32
C VAL A 490 0.03 -32.89 83.76
N GLU A 491 -0.56 -33.75 82.93
CA GLU A 491 0.16 -34.81 82.21
C GLU A 491 1.19 -34.22 81.23
N GLU A 492 0.85 -33.17 80.49
CA GLU A 492 1.78 -32.46 79.59
C GLU A 492 2.90 -31.77 80.36
N ILE A 493 2.62 -31.19 81.54
CA ILE A 493 3.64 -30.63 82.43
C ILE A 493 4.55 -31.74 82.98
N ASN A 494 3.98 -32.84 83.49
CA ASN A 494 4.75 -33.98 83.99
C ASN A 494 5.58 -34.64 82.88
N GLY A 495 5.02 -34.75 81.68
CA GLY A 495 5.73 -35.18 80.47
C GLY A 495 6.87 -34.25 80.12
N SER A 496 6.65 -32.94 80.15
CA SER A 496 7.70 -31.94 79.90
C SER A 496 8.81 -31.95 80.97
N ILE A 497 8.47 -32.26 82.23
CA ILE A 497 9.43 -32.44 83.32
C ILE A 497 10.22 -33.73 83.14
N ALA A 498 9.56 -34.83 82.74
CA ALA A 498 10.20 -36.10 82.42
C ALA A 498 11.15 -35.96 81.22
N ASP A 499 10.73 -35.28 80.15
CA ASP A 499 11.55 -34.99 78.97
C ASP A 499 12.75 -34.09 79.29
N ARG A 500 12.60 -33.12 80.20
CA ARG A 500 13.74 -32.34 80.71
C ARG A 500 14.69 -33.20 81.55
N LYS A 501 14.18 -34.18 82.30
CA LYS A 501 15.02 -35.15 83.03
C LYS A 501 15.78 -36.08 82.08
N VAL A 502 15.15 -36.52 80.98
CA VAL A 502 15.79 -37.38 79.97
C VAL A 502 16.83 -36.61 79.14
N ARG A 503 16.59 -35.34 78.81
CA ARG A 503 17.57 -34.47 78.12
C ARG A 503 18.71 -33.95 79.02
N GLY A 504 18.59 -34.11 80.34
CA GLY A 504 19.65 -33.79 81.30
C GLY A 504 20.61 -34.95 81.62
N LEU A 505 20.46 -36.11 80.95
CA LEU A 505 21.25 -37.33 81.17
C LEU A 505 22.03 -37.81 79.92
N CYS A 506 22.30 -36.91 78.97
CA CYS A 506 23.37 -37.06 77.97
C CYS A 506 24.40 -35.95 78.14
#